data_AF-A0A7I8EX67-F1
#
_entry.id   AF-A0A7I8EX67-F1
#
_cell.length_a   1.000
_cell.length_b   1.000
_cell.length_c   1.000
_cell.angle_alpha   90.00
_cell.angle_beta   90.00
_cell.angle_gamma   90.00
#
_symmetry.space_group_name_H-M   'P 1'
#
loop_
_entity.id
_entity.type
_entity.pdbx_description
1 polymer ?
#
loop_
_entity_poly.entity_id
_entity_poly.type
_entity_poly.pdbx_seq_one_letter_code
_entity_poly.pdbx_strand_id
1 'polypeptide(L)'
;MSRTTIDLTMQEALPAWYREFSTLFGAGAGHCFILYGDVHGVTSMRGASQLRFMQGILHTERRNIIAYYHRAIGITFPLPSMRADALALLGSDWTLPPSDDDFSAALDATGITVRTASQGDVFSSARRPREALAVLESLIRAGGPEEKGRVAIILDGADLICPATSKAVMRDDQLSILATLQYWGLDSSLGKQDNPVFLLTPRLSDLHPDLRMSGSGYKVIEESLPDEQTRLSYIRWYLEDHRREDPIALIDLTREDLARNTAGLELRQVEDILLLGANNGNERETTGGTGVTGVTRLLVKTRKDAIIRQQYSEAIVMLDPLPEGFAGLGGMEQLIDFTREEVIAPLREGWRRDVPKGILLVGPPGNGKTRYVEAAAKELGYNALSLRMATILGGVVGTSERNLQELFDVARSLAPTILFIDEIDQTLVAQRGNTSGSPVAANLFGALLTFMGDEAIRGQVIVVGATNHPELLDAALLRPGRFDVIFPVLCPDEDARRMMLVVQARLQGTAIIPDALSLIAQQTGHYSAADLEAVVKEARLLARWNDRTSIGRQEAQEALENIRPVTLALVETFTRRAVDACNNLRFLPPAMAAREREHRRAALSVQEQEAGSITSISEARSSRRV
;
A
#
# COMPACT_ATOMS: atom_id res chain seq x y z
N MET A 1 11.44 37.01 -11.44
CA MET A 1 10.94 35.97 -10.52
C MET A 1 11.20 36.47 -9.10
N SER A 2 10.13 36.88 -8.42
CA SER A 2 10.18 37.49 -7.08
C SER A 2 10.77 36.52 -6.04
N ARG A 3 11.57 37.04 -5.11
CA ARG A 3 11.98 36.35 -3.89
C ARG A 3 10.72 35.91 -3.14
N THR A 4 10.32 34.66 -3.27
CA THR A 4 9.33 34.06 -2.39
C THR A 4 10.07 33.71 -1.11
N THR A 5 10.18 34.68 -0.20
CA THR A 5 10.53 34.40 1.18
C THR A 5 9.46 33.44 1.69
N ILE A 6 9.85 32.20 2.02
CA ILE A 6 8.92 31.21 2.57
C ILE A 6 8.48 31.77 3.92
N ASP A 7 7.19 32.10 4.05
CA ASP A 7 6.63 32.65 5.29
C ASP A 7 6.49 31.50 6.30
N LEU A 8 7.47 31.40 7.21
CA LEU A 8 7.58 30.34 8.22
C LEU A 8 6.54 30.46 9.36
N THR A 9 5.64 31.45 9.30
CA THR A 9 4.61 31.66 10.32
C THR A 9 3.45 30.65 10.25
N MET A 10 3.34 29.89 9.15
CA MET A 10 2.31 28.85 8.99
C MET A 10 2.85 27.45 9.30
N GLN A 11 2.95 27.10 10.59
CA GLN A 11 3.41 25.77 11.04
C GLN A 11 2.61 24.59 10.48
N GLU A 12 1.32 24.79 10.15
CA GLU A 12 0.45 23.74 9.58
C GLU A 12 0.74 23.44 8.10
N ALA A 13 1.43 24.33 7.38
CA ALA A 13 1.74 24.15 5.96
C ALA A 13 3.09 23.46 5.71
N LEU A 14 3.88 23.19 6.76
CA LEU A 14 5.19 22.56 6.64
C LEU A 14 5.08 21.06 6.34
N PRO A 15 5.91 20.51 5.43
CA PRO A 15 5.97 19.07 5.19
C PRO A 15 6.20 18.26 6.47
N ALA A 16 5.62 17.05 6.54
CA ALA A 16 5.71 16.19 7.71
C ALA A 16 7.17 15.85 8.07
N TRP A 17 7.96 15.46 7.05
CA TRP A 17 9.37 15.17 7.22
C TRP A 17 10.17 16.31 7.85
N TYR A 18 9.84 17.56 7.51
CA TYR A 18 10.57 18.73 8.00
C TYR A 18 10.27 19.00 9.48
N ARG A 19 9.02 18.78 9.92
CA ARG A 19 8.66 18.88 11.33
C ARG A 19 9.39 17.84 12.18
N GLU A 20 9.49 16.62 11.67
CA GLU A 20 10.25 15.55 12.33
C GLU A 20 11.75 15.86 12.37
N PHE A 21 12.34 16.25 11.23
CA PHE A 21 13.73 16.69 11.15
C PHE A 21 14.02 17.81 12.15
N SER A 22 13.21 18.88 12.17
CA SER A 22 13.40 20.04 13.05
C SER A 22 13.39 19.63 14.51
N THR A 23 12.52 18.68 14.87
CA THR A 23 12.42 18.15 16.24
C THR A 23 13.65 17.32 16.60
N LEU A 24 14.05 16.38 15.75
CA LEU A 24 15.18 15.48 15.99
C LEU A 24 16.51 16.24 16.03
N PHE A 25 16.71 17.13 15.06
CA PHE A 25 17.93 17.92 14.93
C PHE A 25 18.03 18.96 16.05
N GLY A 26 16.94 19.68 16.35
CA GLY A 26 16.89 20.66 17.43
C GLY A 26 17.11 20.04 18.82
N ALA A 27 16.68 18.79 19.03
CA ALA A 27 16.95 18.04 20.25
C ALA A 27 18.38 17.46 20.32
N GLY A 28 19.18 17.59 19.26
CA GLY A 28 20.51 16.95 19.16
C GLY A 28 20.45 15.43 19.07
N ALA A 29 19.30 14.85 18.70
CA ALA A 29 19.08 13.40 18.64
C ALA A 29 19.73 12.75 17.41
N GLY A 30 20.11 13.52 16.40
CA GLY A 30 20.84 13.08 15.21
C GLY A 30 21.24 14.25 14.31
N HIS A 31 22.25 14.02 13.47
CA HIS A 31 22.79 15.02 12.52
C HIS A 31 22.81 14.52 11.07
N CYS A 32 22.74 13.20 10.87
CA CYS A 32 22.60 12.58 9.57
C CYS A 32 21.18 12.01 9.42
N PHE A 33 20.55 12.25 8.27
CA PHE A 33 19.17 11.88 8.00
C PHE A 33 19.07 11.13 6.69
N ILE A 34 18.29 10.06 6.66
CA ILE A 34 17.84 9.39 5.43
C ILE A 34 16.40 9.80 5.21
N LEU A 35 16.16 10.56 4.15
CA LEU A 35 14.82 10.91 3.70
C LEU A 35 14.44 9.96 2.56
N TYR A 36 13.31 9.27 2.68
CA TYR A 36 12.82 8.37 1.64
C TYR A 36 11.34 8.52 1.33
N GLY A 37 10.89 8.03 0.18
CA GLY A 37 9.52 8.21 -0.31
C GLY A 37 9.47 9.23 -1.45
N ASP A 38 8.49 10.15 -1.41
CA ASP A 38 8.26 11.17 -2.47
C ASP A 38 9.23 12.38 -2.38
N VAL A 39 10.53 12.10 -2.29
CA VAL A 39 11.58 13.13 -2.06
C VAL A 39 11.81 14.08 -3.23
N HIS A 40 11.33 13.72 -4.42
CA HIS A 40 11.33 14.58 -5.62
C HIS A 40 9.96 15.14 -5.96
N GLY A 41 8.98 14.86 -5.11
CA GLY A 41 7.61 15.27 -5.28
C GLY A 41 7.39 16.75 -5.11
N VAL A 42 6.11 17.07 -5.04
CA VAL A 42 5.62 18.42 -4.86
C VAL A 42 5.19 18.58 -3.41
N THR A 43 5.53 19.71 -2.80
CA THR A 43 5.11 20.04 -1.45
C THR A 43 3.68 20.56 -1.43
N SER A 44 3.04 20.44 -0.27
CA SER A 44 1.79 21.13 0.06
C SER A 44 1.91 22.67 -0.05
N MET A 45 3.13 23.22 0.00
CA MET A 45 3.39 24.65 -0.13
C MET A 45 3.44 25.10 -1.59
N ARG A 46 2.27 25.45 -2.13
CA ARG A 46 2.14 26.15 -3.42
C ARG A 46 2.90 25.49 -4.58
N GLY A 47 2.95 24.16 -4.61
CA GLY A 47 3.56 23.45 -5.73
C GLY A 47 5.08 23.49 -5.81
N ALA A 48 5.78 23.96 -4.76
CA ALA A 48 7.24 23.92 -4.75
C ALA A 48 7.73 22.47 -4.69
N SER A 49 8.77 22.10 -5.44
CA SER A 49 9.37 20.78 -5.30
C SER A 49 9.98 20.60 -3.91
N GLN A 50 9.91 19.38 -3.36
CA GLN A 50 10.48 19.02 -2.06
C GLN A 50 11.95 19.43 -1.94
N LEU A 51 12.73 19.17 -2.99
CA LEU A 51 14.12 19.57 -3.05
C LEU A 51 14.32 21.10 -2.96
N ARG A 52 13.50 21.89 -3.67
CA ARG A 52 13.60 23.36 -3.62
C ARG A 52 13.15 23.90 -2.27
N PHE A 53 12.12 23.31 -1.68
CA PHE A 53 11.67 23.66 -0.34
C PHE A 53 12.77 23.40 0.69
N MET A 54 13.39 22.22 0.65
CA MET A 54 14.53 21.87 1.51
C MET A 54 15.69 22.86 1.33
N GLN A 55 16.06 23.20 0.09
CA GLN A 55 17.10 24.20 -0.18
C GLN A 55 16.75 25.60 0.39
N GLY A 56 15.49 26.02 0.29
CA GLY A 56 15.04 27.31 0.79
C GLY A 56 15.02 27.38 2.32
N ILE A 57 14.51 26.33 2.97
CA ILE A 57 14.32 26.32 4.42
C ILE A 57 15.65 26.17 5.17
N LEU A 58 16.53 25.26 4.69
CA LEU A 58 17.87 25.09 5.25
C LEU A 58 18.70 26.37 5.15
N HIS A 59 18.47 27.20 4.13
CA HIS A 59 19.14 28.50 3.99
C HIS A 59 18.63 29.54 5.02
N THR A 60 17.33 29.54 5.27
CA THR A 60 16.67 30.51 6.17
C THR A 60 17.07 30.28 7.65
N GLU A 61 17.49 29.07 8.00
CA GLU A 61 17.96 28.68 9.34
C GLU A 61 19.41 29.09 9.67
N ARG A 62 19.95 30.15 9.03
CA ARG A 62 21.34 30.65 9.24
C ARG A 62 22.45 29.69 8.74
N ARG A 63 22.19 28.90 7.69
CA ARG A 63 23.23 28.12 7.01
C ARG A 63 23.70 28.84 5.76
N ASN A 64 25.02 28.93 5.61
CA ASN A 64 25.63 29.77 4.58
C ASN A 64 25.93 28.97 3.32
N ILE A 65 26.12 27.66 3.44
CA ILE A 65 26.47 26.80 2.33
C ILE A 65 25.55 25.58 2.31
N ILE A 66 24.92 25.34 1.17
CA ILE A 66 24.13 24.12 0.91
C ILE A 66 24.73 23.46 -0.32
N ALA A 67 25.39 22.33 -0.10
CA ALA A 67 26.00 21.55 -1.16
C ALA A 67 25.09 20.39 -1.54
N TYR A 68 24.66 20.35 -2.80
CA TYR A 68 23.82 19.29 -3.35
C TYR A 68 24.64 18.46 -4.34
N TYR A 69 24.64 17.15 -4.16
CA TYR A 69 25.30 16.22 -5.07
C TYR A 69 24.30 15.30 -5.74
N HIS A 70 24.38 15.25 -7.06
CA HIS A 70 23.65 14.28 -7.89
C HIS A 70 24.61 13.67 -8.89
N ARG A 71 24.68 12.34 -8.98
CA ARG A 71 25.69 11.61 -9.78
C ARG A 71 25.79 12.08 -11.25
N ALA A 72 24.67 12.44 -11.88
CA ALA A 72 24.67 12.90 -13.27
C ALA A 72 25.20 14.34 -13.45
N ILE A 73 25.12 15.19 -12.41
CA ILE A 73 25.38 16.63 -12.50
C ILE A 73 26.69 17.00 -11.79
N GLY A 74 27.05 16.31 -10.70
CA GLY A 74 28.14 16.67 -9.79
C GLY A 74 27.63 17.48 -8.60
N ILE A 75 28.53 18.27 -7.99
CA ILE A 75 28.20 19.12 -6.85
C ILE A 75 27.66 20.47 -7.36
N THR A 76 26.52 20.89 -6.84
CA THR A 76 25.86 22.15 -7.17
C THR A 76 25.39 22.88 -5.92
N PHE A 77 25.11 24.17 -6.08
CA PHE A 77 24.68 25.05 -4.99
C PHE A 77 23.42 25.82 -5.43
N PRO A 78 22.44 26.04 -4.54
CA PRO A 78 21.22 26.79 -4.86
C PRO A 78 21.47 28.21 -5.35
N LEU A 79 22.49 28.88 -4.81
CA LEU A 79 22.85 30.26 -5.15
C LEU A 79 24.32 30.36 -5.58
N PRO A 80 24.67 31.21 -6.56
CA PRO A 80 26.07 31.46 -6.94
C PRO A 80 26.95 31.95 -5.79
N SER A 81 26.38 32.71 -4.85
CA SER A 81 27.11 33.18 -3.66
C SER A 81 27.57 32.02 -2.76
N MET A 82 26.72 31.01 -2.55
CA MET A 82 27.07 29.81 -1.76
C MET A 82 28.23 29.04 -2.37
N ARG A 83 28.29 29.00 -3.71
CA ARG A 83 29.40 28.37 -4.44
C ARG A 83 30.72 29.11 -4.21
N ALA A 84 30.69 30.45 -4.23
CA ALA A 84 31.86 31.26 -3.93
C ALA A 84 32.32 31.10 -2.48
N ASP A 85 31.36 31.05 -1.54
CA ASP A 85 31.65 30.81 -0.12
C ASP A 85 32.24 29.40 0.11
N ALA A 86 31.76 28.39 -0.60
CA ALA A 86 32.31 27.04 -0.57
C ALA A 86 33.75 26.96 -1.12
N LEU A 87 34.05 27.68 -2.21
CA LEU A 87 35.43 27.80 -2.71
C LEU A 87 36.34 28.50 -1.69
N ALA A 88 35.85 29.58 -1.08
CA ALA A 88 36.61 30.30 -0.06
C ALA A 88 36.90 29.42 1.16
N LEU A 89 35.97 28.53 1.51
CA LEU A 89 36.12 27.59 2.63
C LEU A 89 37.12 26.47 2.34
N LEU A 90 37.17 25.95 1.11
CA LEU A 90 38.14 24.93 0.70
C LEU A 90 39.57 25.49 0.52
N GLY A 91 39.69 26.78 0.20
CA GLY A 91 40.95 27.43 -0.14
C GLY A 91 41.32 27.26 -1.61
N SER A 92 42.14 28.19 -2.14
CA SER A 92 42.54 28.24 -3.56
C SER A 92 43.41 27.07 -4.03
N ASP A 93 43.99 26.32 -3.09
CA ASP A 93 44.99 25.28 -3.36
C ASP A 93 44.39 23.86 -3.29
N TRP A 94 43.08 23.75 -3.02
CA TRP A 94 42.43 22.46 -2.92
C TRP A 94 42.32 21.80 -4.31
N THR A 95 42.80 20.57 -4.42
CA THR A 95 42.71 19.74 -5.64
C THR A 95 42.05 18.41 -5.33
N LEU A 96 41.34 17.85 -6.31
CA LEU A 96 40.80 16.48 -6.21
C LEU A 96 41.94 15.51 -5.87
N PRO A 97 41.75 14.59 -4.92
CA PRO A 97 42.71 13.51 -4.68
C PRO A 97 42.94 12.74 -5.99
N PRO A 98 44.17 12.27 -6.27
CA PRO A 98 44.45 11.50 -7.46
C PRO A 98 43.52 10.28 -7.52
N SER A 99 42.80 10.11 -8.63
CA SER A 99 42.00 8.91 -8.87
C SER A 99 42.92 7.78 -9.31
N ASP A 100 42.81 6.60 -8.71
CA ASP A 100 43.58 5.39 -9.04
C ASP A 100 43.26 4.78 -10.43
N ASP A 101 42.74 5.57 -11.37
CA ASP A 101 42.37 5.12 -12.71
C ASP A 101 43.56 5.22 -13.67
N ASP A 102 44.07 4.04 -14.06
CA ASP A 102 45.03 3.82 -15.16
C ASP A 102 44.66 4.57 -16.44
N PHE A 103 43.39 4.89 -16.67
CA PHE A 103 42.92 5.58 -17.87
C PHE A 103 43.33 7.07 -17.92
N SER A 104 43.35 7.76 -16.78
CA SER A 104 43.81 9.16 -16.70
C SER A 104 45.33 9.24 -16.88
N ALA A 105 46.06 8.33 -16.21
CA ALA A 105 47.49 8.16 -16.35
C ALA A 105 47.91 7.73 -17.77
N ALA A 106 47.11 6.89 -18.44
CA ALA A 106 47.34 6.48 -19.83
C ALA A 106 47.09 7.63 -20.82
N LEU A 107 46.08 8.47 -20.59
CA LEU A 107 45.84 9.68 -21.39
C LEU A 107 46.99 10.68 -21.25
N ASP A 108 47.46 10.92 -20.03
CA ASP A 108 48.62 11.79 -19.77
C ASP A 108 49.91 11.23 -20.40
N ALA A 109 50.10 9.91 -20.38
CA ALA A 109 51.24 9.24 -21.02
C ALA A 109 51.22 9.32 -22.56
N THR A 110 50.06 9.55 -23.20
CA THR A 110 49.96 9.67 -24.66
C THR A 110 50.35 11.06 -25.20
N GLY A 111 50.59 12.04 -24.32
CA GLY A 111 50.91 13.42 -24.71
C GLY A 111 49.76 14.14 -25.43
N ILE A 112 48.58 13.50 -25.55
CA ILE A 112 47.36 14.14 -26.02
C ILE A 112 46.85 14.98 -24.86
N THR A 113 47.26 16.25 -24.85
CA THR A 113 46.57 17.28 -24.09
C THR A 113 45.15 17.37 -24.64
N VAL A 114 44.23 16.59 -24.05
CA VAL A 114 42.81 16.93 -24.09
C VAL A 114 42.76 18.35 -23.56
N ARG A 115 42.55 19.29 -24.48
CA ARG A 115 42.47 20.73 -24.21
C ARG A 115 41.74 20.89 -22.90
N THR A 116 42.47 21.39 -21.91
CA THR A 116 41.99 21.83 -20.60
C THR A 116 40.52 22.19 -20.72
N ALA A 117 39.65 21.37 -20.11
CA ALA A 117 38.30 21.81 -19.81
C ALA A 117 38.48 23.19 -19.17
N SER A 118 38.02 24.22 -19.87
CA SER A 118 38.13 25.62 -19.47
C SER A 118 37.91 25.75 -17.97
N GLN A 119 38.96 26.00 -17.17
CA GLN A 119 38.92 26.22 -15.71
C GLN A 119 37.64 25.65 -15.06
N GLY A 120 37.48 24.33 -15.13
CA GLY A 120 36.32 23.66 -14.55
C GLY A 120 36.50 23.63 -13.04
N ASP A 121 35.75 24.46 -12.33
CA ASP A 121 35.73 24.48 -10.87
C ASP A 121 35.48 23.06 -10.31
N VAL A 122 36.26 22.71 -9.28
CA VAL A 122 36.32 21.46 -8.50
C VAL A 122 34.95 20.76 -8.34
N PHE A 123 33.90 21.53 -8.08
CA PHE A 123 32.55 21.01 -7.86
C PHE A 123 31.92 20.36 -9.10
N SER A 124 32.24 20.89 -10.29
CA SER A 124 31.70 20.40 -11.57
C SER A 124 32.47 19.20 -12.14
N SER A 125 33.73 19.05 -11.74
CA SER A 125 34.59 17.91 -12.09
C SER A 125 34.33 16.68 -11.20
N ALA A 126 33.93 16.88 -9.94
CA ALA A 126 33.65 15.81 -8.99
C ALA A 126 32.28 15.12 -9.25
N ARG A 127 32.19 14.35 -10.34
CA ARG A 127 30.97 13.61 -10.73
C ARG A 127 30.92 12.19 -10.21
N ARG A 128 32.08 11.62 -9.85
CA ARG A 128 32.15 10.26 -9.30
C ARG A 128 31.85 10.32 -7.79
N PRO A 129 31.12 9.35 -7.22
CA PRO A 129 30.73 9.42 -5.81
C PRO A 129 31.91 9.54 -4.84
N ARG A 130 33.00 8.79 -5.05
CA ARG A 130 34.21 8.87 -4.20
C ARG A 130 34.82 10.28 -4.21
N GLU A 131 34.97 10.87 -5.40
CA GLU A 131 35.51 12.23 -5.57
C GLU A 131 34.61 13.28 -4.94
N ALA A 132 33.31 13.19 -5.19
CA ALA A 132 32.32 14.11 -4.63
C ALA A 132 32.29 14.05 -3.10
N LEU A 133 32.29 12.84 -2.52
CA LEU A 133 32.33 12.67 -1.06
C LEU A 133 33.60 13.24 -0.45
N ALA A 134 34.75 13.14 -1.11
CA ALA A 134 36.00 13.74 -0.62
C ALA A 134 35.94 15.28 -0.60
N VAL A 135 35.36 15.90 -1.65
CA VAL A 135 35.11 17.36 -1.69
C VAL A 135 34.15 17.77 -0.56
N LEU A 136 33.04 17.04 -0.44
CA LEU A 136 32.00 17.33 0.54
C LEU A 136 32.47 17.12 1.98
N GLU A 137 33.30 16.10 2.23
CA GLU A 137 33.95 15.88 3.52
C GLU A 137 34.88 17.05 3.87
N SER A 138 35.65 17.53 2.89
CA SER A 138 36.52 18.70 3.09
C SER A 138 35.68 19.94 3.43
N LEU A 139 34.56 20.15 2.72
CA LEU A 139 33.65 21.27 2.98
C LEU A 139 33.03 21.21 4.38
N ILE A 140 32.45 20.07 4.77
CA ILE A 140 31.74 19.96 6.05
C ILE A 140 32.69 20.05 7.25
N ARG A 141 33.95 19.64 7.09
CA ARG A 141 34.98 19.72 8.14
C ARG A 141 35.68 21.08 8.19
N ALA A 142 35.82 21.77 7.07
CA ALA A 142 36.36 23.12 7.03
C ALA A 142 35.43 24.15 7.69
N GLY A 143 34.15 23.81 7.83
CA GLY A 143 33.17 24.55 8.62
C GLY A 143 33.53 24.64 10.10
N GLY A 144 34.14 25.75 10.52
CA GLY A 144 34.36 26.04 11.94
C GLY A 144 33.06 26.45 12.68
N PRO A 145 33.08 26.55 14.02
CA PRO A 145 31.92 26.94 14.83
C PRO A 145 31.46 28.41 14.64
N GLU A 146 32.17 29.20 13.83
CA GLU A 146 31.80 30.57 13.49
C GLU A 146 30.64 30.63 12.47
N GLU A 147 29.83 31.70 12.50
CA GLU A 147 28.62 31.87 11.66
C GLU A 147 28.85 31.73 10.14
N LYS A 148 30.10 31.74 9.66
CA LYS A 148 30.45 31.60 8.24
C LYS A 148 30.68 30.17 7.73
N GLY A 149 30.74 29.19 8.63
CA GLY A 149 31.15 27.81 8.31
C GLY A 149 30.04 26.75 8.28
N ARG A 150 28.76 27.11 8.44
CA ARG A 150 27.69 26.12 8.52
C ARG A 150 27.32 25.57 7.14
N VAL A 151 27.50 24.26 6.97
CA VAL A 151 27.33 23.52 5.71
C VAL A 151 26.24 22.46 5.88
N ALA A 152 25.23 22.51 5.02
CA ALA A 152 24.30 21.38 4.84
C ALA A 152 24.69 20.59 3.58
N ILE A 153 24.74 19.27 3.69
CA ILE A 153 24.98 18.36 2.56
C ILE A 153 23.69 17.64 2.21
N ILE A 154 23.38 17.59 0.92
CA ILE A 154 22.26 16.82 0.38
C ILE A 154 22.80 15.90 -0.70
N LEU A 155 22.78 14.59 -0.44
CA LEU A 155 23.15 13.55 -1.39
C LEU A 155 21.89 12.99 -2.04
N ASP A 156 21.74 13.23 -3.33
CA ASP A 156 20.60 12.75 -4.09
C ASP A 156 20.89 11.44 -4.83
N GLY A 157 19.93 10.52 -4.80
CA GLY A 157 20.09 9.15 -5.27
C GLY A 157 21.11 8.39 -4.43
N ALA A 158 20.95 8.40 -3.10
CA ALA A 158 21.84 7.70 -2.17
C ALA A 158 21.90 6.19 -2.43
N ASP A 159 20.82 5.60 -2.94
CA ASP A 159 20.75 4.23 -3.48
C ASP A 159 21.70 4.01 -4.67
N LEU A 160 21.88 5.01 -5.52
CA LEU A 160 22.83 4.95 -6.65
C LEU A 160 24.27 5.18 -6.22
N ILE A 161 24.48 5.80 -5.06
CA ILE A 161 25.80 6.07 -4.45
C ILE A 161 26.28 4.85 -3.65
N CYS A 162 25.40 4.28 -2.82
CA CYS A 162 25.68 3.17 -1.92
C CYS A 162 24.53 2.15 -1.91
N PRO A 163 24.40 1.33 -2.98
CA PRO A 163 23.28 0.42 -3.18
C PRO A 163 23.26 -0.73 -2.16
N ALA A 164 22.08 -1.34 -2.02
CA ALA A 164 21.87 -2.57 -1.25
C ALA A 164 22.64 -3.73 -1.90
N THR A 165 23.82 -4.05 -1.37
CA THR A 165 24.71 -5.11 -1.84
C THR A 165 25.44 -5.72 -0.66
N SER A 166 25.86 -6.98 -0.77
CA SER A 166 26.70 -7.61 0.26
C SER A 166 28.12 -7.06 0.19
N LYS A 167 28.69 -6.70 1.35
CA LYS A 167 30.09 -6.25 1.48
C LYS A 167 31.10 -7.20 0.83
N ALA A 168 30.80 -8.50 0.78
CA ALA A 168 31.69 -9.51 0.20
C ALA A 168 31.86 -9.36 -1.33
N VAL A 169 30.95 -8.67 -2.01
CA VAL A 169 30.94 -8.49 -3.48
C VAL A 169 31.18 -7.01 -3.86
N MET A 170 31.25 -6.12 -2.88
CA MET A 170 31.54 -4.71 -3.11
C MET A 170 33.00 -4.52 -3.51
N ARG A 171 33.23 -3.64 -4.49
CA ARG A 171 34.58 -3.21 -4.86
C ARG A 171 35.14 -2.24 -3.82
N ASP A 172 36.47 -2.05 -3.82
CA ASP A 172 37.16 -1.16 -2.87
C ASP A 172 36.64 0.29 -2.91
N ASP A 173 36.29 0.80 -4.10
CA ASP A 173 35.69 2.13 -4.27
C ASP A 173 34.33 2.22 -3.55
N GLN A 174 33.50 1.19 -3.66
CA GLN A 174 32.20 1.12 -3.00
C GLN A 174 32.33 0.94 -1.49
N LEU A 175 33.31 0.16 -1.02
CA LEU A 175 33.62 0.01 0.40
C LEU A 175 34.11 1.32 1.01
N SER A 176 34.93 2.09 0.29
CA SER A 176 35.38 3.41 0.71
C SER A 176 34.22 4.41 0.82
N ILE A 177 33.29 4.41 -0.13
CA ILE A 177 32.05 5.21 -0.09
C ILE A 177 31.22 4.84 1.15
N LEU A 178 30.98 3.54 1.36
CA LEU A 178 30.22 3.06 2.52
C LEU A 178 30.88 3.48 3.85
N ALA A 179 32.19 3.30 3.97
CA ALA A 179 32.94 3.67 5.17
C ALA A 179 32.85 5.17 5.46
N THR A 180 32.96 6.02 4.42
CA THR A 180 32.83 7.48 4.54
C THR A 180 31.45 7.85 5.07
N LEU A 181 30.39 7.29 4.48
CA LEU A 181 29.02 7.55 4.91
C LEU A 181 28.76 7.03 6.34
N GLN A 182 29.24 5.84 6.71
CA GLN A 182 29.13 5.32 8.08
C GLN A 182 29.84 6.24 9.08
N TYR A 183 31.03 6.72 8.71
CA TYR A 183 31.79 7.63 9.54
C TYR A 183 31.04 8.95 9.79
N TRP A 184 30.45 9.55 8.75
CA TRP A 184 29.60 10.74 8.91
C TRP A 184 28.43 10.50 9.87
N GLY A 185 27.76 9.34 9.78
CA GLY A 185 26.67 8.97 10.69
C GLY A 185 27.09 8.94 12.16
N LEU A 186 28.30 8.47 12.46
CA LEU A 186 28.82 8.35 13.83
C LEU A 186 29.51 9.63 14.35
N ASP A 187 29.86 10.57 13.46
CA ASP A 187 30.58 11.79 13.81
C ASP A 187 29.67 12.86 14.43
N SER A 188 29.47 12.78 15.74
CA SER A 188 28.67 13.76 16.50
C SER A 188 29.18 15.22 16.43
N SER A 189 30.40 15.46 15.92
CA SER A 189 30.90 16.82 15.74
C SER A 189 30.12 17.59 14.67
N LEU A 190 29.59 16.91 13.66
CA LEU A 190 28.78 17.50 12.60
C LEU A 190 27.49 18.13 13.15
N GLY A 191 26.81 17.41 14.06
CA GLY A 191 25.63 17.94 14.75
C GLY A 191 25.94 19.15 15.63
N LYS A 192 27.06 19.12 16.37
CA LYS A 192 27.49 20.25 17.21
C LYS A 192 27.85 21.50 16.40
N GLN A 193 28.27 21.32 15.14
CA GLN A 193 28.60 22.38 14.20
C GLN A 193 27.39 22.88 13.40
N ASP A 194 26.19 22.34 13.64
CA ASP A 194 24.97 22.66 12.87
C ASP A 194 25.07 22.31 11.37
N ASN A 195 25.77 21.21 11.08
CA ASN A 195 26.04 20.71 9.74
C ASN A 195 25.25 19.41 9.47
N PRO A 196 23.97 19.49 9.05
CA PRO A 196 23.18 18.31 8.76
C PRO A 196 23.58 17.66 7.42
N VAL A 197 23.49 16.34 7.35
CA VAL A 197 23.66 15.56 6.13
C VAL A 197 22.35 14.85 5.80
N PHE A 198 21.87 15.00 4.57
CA PHE A 198 20.69 14.31 4.06
C PHE A 198 21.07 13.31 2.97
N LEU A 199 20.62 12.08 3.12
CA LEU A 199 20.62 11.06 2.08
C LEU A 199 19.20 10.95 1.53
N LEU A 200 19.00 11.32 0.26
CA LEU A 200 17.72 11.17 -0.42
C LEU A 200 17.72 9.85 -1.16
N THR A 201 16.71 9.02 -0.93
CA THR A 201 16.50 7.78 -1.69
C THR A 201 15.02 7.58 -1.95
N PRO A 202 14.59 7.17 -3.16
CA PRO A 202 13.17 6.86 -3.38
C PRO A 202 12.69 5.74 -2.45
N ARG A 203 13.56 4.77 -2.15
CA ARG A 203 13.22 3.58 -1.36
C ARG A 203 14.32 3.28 -0.36
N LEU A 204 13.94 3.06 0.89
CA LEU A 204 14.90 2.75 1.96
C LEU A 204 15.60 1.40 1.75
N SER A 205 14.92 0.43 1.14
CA SER A 205 15.45 -0.91 0.90
C SER A 205 16.51 -0.99 -0.20
N ASP A 206 16.58 0.01 -1.10
CA ASP A 206 17.65 0.13 -2.09
C ASP A 206 18.97 0.64 -1.51
N LEU A 207 18.93 1.22 -0.31
CA LEU A 207 20.12 1.71 0.37
C LEU A 207 20.83 0.58 1.14
N HIS A 208 22.16 0.64 1.19
CA HIS A 208 22.96 -0.36 1.90
C HIS A 208 22.49 -0.55 3.36
N PRO A 209 22.28 -1.81 3.83
CA PRO A 209 21.75 -2.12 5.16
C PRO A 209 22.45 -1.39 6.31
N ASP A 210 23.79 -1.32 6.28
CA ASP A 210 24.59 -0.65 7.32
C ASP A 210 24.28 0.82 7.55
N LEU A 211 23.72 1.52 6.56
CA LEU A 211 23.35 2.93 6.72
C LEU A 211 21.98 3.08 7.38
N ARG A 212 21.08 2.10 7.23
CA ARG A 212 19.71 2.13 7.76
C ARG A 212 19.51 1.38 9.08
N MET A 213 20.54 0.71 9.59
CA MET A 213 20.48 0.09 10.93
C MET A 213 20.44 1.15 12.03
N SER A 214 19.78 0.86 13.15
CA SER A 214 19.62 1.81 14.27
C SER A 214 20.94 2.35 14.85
N GLY A 215 22.04 1.59 14.73
CA GLY A 215 23.38 1.98 15.17
C GLY A 215 24.21 2.78 14.16
N SER A 216 23.69 3.07 12.96
CA SER A 216 24.45 3.79 11.91
C SER A 216 24.65 5.28 12.21
N GLY A 217 23.86 5.83 13.14
CA GLY A 217 23.79 7.27 13.43
C GLY A 217 22.87 8.06 12.48
N TYR A 218 22.37 7.43 11.41
CA TYR A 218 21.37 8.04 10.54
C TYR A 218 19.97 7.92 11.14
N LYS A 219 19.22 9.02 11.13
CA LYS A 219 17.78 9.03 11.44
C LYS A 219 16.99 8.88 10.15
N VAL A 220 16.14 7.86 10.12
CA VAL A 220 15.29 7.56 8.97
C VAL A 220 14.00 8.34 9.11
N ILE A 221 13.68 9.17 8.12
CA ILE A 221 12.46 9.97 8.04
C ILE A 221 11.74 9.58 6.75
N GLU A 222 10.48 9.19 6.88
CA GLU A 222 9.63 8.85 5.75
C GLU A 222 8.89 10.09 5.26
N GLU A 223 9.02 10.40 3.97
CA GLU A 223 8.07 11.28 3.28
C GLU A 223 6.93 10.43 2.71
N SER A 224 5.88 10.33 3.52
CA SER A 224 4.66 9.60 3.17
C SER A 224 3.88 10.31 2.06
N LEU A 225 3.09 9.54 1.31
CA LEU A 225 2.13 10.09 0.35
C LEU A 225 1.16 11.10 1.01
N PRO A 226 0.71 12.14 0.28
CA PRO A 226 -0.11 13.21 0.84
C PRO A 226 -1.46 12.66 1.33
N ASP A 227 -1.90 13.06 2.52
CA ASP A 227 -3.22 12.72 3.04
C ASP A 227 -4.37 13.44 2.30
N GLU A 228 -5.63 13.11 2.60
CA GLU A 228 -6.79 13.73 1.93
C GLU A 228 -6.82 15.25 2.11
N GLN A 229 -6.46 15.75 3.29
CA GLN A 229 -6.47 17.17 3.60
C GLN A 229 -5.40 17.92 2.83
N THR A 230 -4.21 17.33 2.69
CA THR A 230 -3.09 17.85 1.90
C THR A 230 -3.44 17.90 0.43
N ARG A 231 -4.03 16.82 -0.11
CA ARG A 231 -4.50 16.78 -1.50
C ARG A 231 -5.60 17.82 -1.75
N LEU A 232 -6.56 17.96 -0.85
CA LEU A 232 -7.63 18.97 -0.96
C LEU A 232 -7.07 20.39 -0.96
N SER A 233 -6.14 20.68 -0.06
CA SER A 233 -5.47 21.99 0.03
C SER A 233 -4.69 22.29 -1.25
N TYR A 234 -3.97 21.30 -1.79
CA TYR A 234 -3.25 21.41 -3.05
C TYR A 234 -4.20 21.66 -4.23
N ILE A 235 -5.28 20.88 -4.35
CA ILE A 235 -6.29 21.03 -5.41
C ILE A 235 -6.93 22.41 -5.39
N ARG A 236 -7.26 22.94 -4.19
CA ARG A 236 -7.82 24.29 -4.04
C ARG A 236 -6.84 25.34 -4.55
N TRP A 237 -5.60 25.31 -4.05
CA TRP A 237 -4.54 26.21 -4.50
C TRP A 237 -4.32 26.10 -6.03
N TYR A 238 -4.26 24.89 -6.56
CA TYR A 238 -3.98 24.66 -7.98
C TYR A 238 -5.08 25.27 -8.87
N LEU A 239 -6.35 25.05 -8.53
CA LEU A 239 -7.48 25.53 -9.33
C LEU A 239 -7.77 27.03 -9.13
N GLU A 240 -7.57 27.56 -7.93
CA GLU A 240 -7.99 28.93 -7.58
C GLU A 240 -6.86 29.96 -7.71
N ASP A 241 -5.63 29.58 -7.36
CA ASP A 241 -4.47 30.49 -7.36
C ASP A 241 -3.56 30.24 -8.57
N HIS A 242 -3.16 28.98 -8.81
CA HIS A 242 -2.18 28.67 -9.86
C HIS A 242 -2.77 28.77 -11.28
N ARG A 243 -3.99 28.25 -11.47
CA ARG A 243 -4.73 28.26 -12.74
C ARG A 243 -5.84 29.32 -12.75
N ARG A 244 -5.69 30.43 -12.01
CA ARG A 244 -6.72 31.46 -11.87
C ARG A 244 -7.19 32.03 -13.21
N GLU A 245 -6.29 32.17 -14.17
CA GLU A 245 -6.57 32.74 -15.50
C GLU A 245 -7.16 31.71 -16.49
N ASP A 246 -6.99 30.40 -16.23
CA ASP A 246 -7.47 29.30 -17.06
C ASP A 246 -7.96 28.11 -16.19
N PRO A 247 -9.12 28.29 -15.52
CA PRO A 247 -9.61 27.34 -14.53
C PRO A 247 -10.09 26.04 -15.18
N ILE A 248 -9.70 24.91 -14.58
CA ILE A 248 -10.09 23.58 -15.03
C ILE A 248 -11.45 23.23 -14.42
N ALA A 249 -12.45 22.94 -15.27
CA ALA A 249 -13.78 22.58 -14.81
C ALA A 249 -13.82 21.16 -14.20
N LEU A 250 -14.54 21.01 -13.08
CA LEU A 250 -14.93 19.71 -12.51
C LEU A 250 -16.41 19.47 -12.87
N ILE A 251 -16.71 18.33 -13.50
CA ILE A 251 -18.02 18.14 -14.15
C ILE A 251 -19.03 17.42 -13.24
N ASP A 252 -18.68 16.22 -12.78
CA ASP A 252 -19.54 15.32 -12.00
C ASP A 252 -18.93 15.00 -10.62
N LEU A 253 -18.04 15.85 -10.14
CA LEU A 253 -17.37 15.71 -8.85
C LEU A 253 -17.03 17.05 -8.21
N THR A 254 -17.01 17.07 -6.88
CA THR A 254 -16.50 18.19 -6.09
C THR A 254 -14.98 18.11 -5.93
N ARG A 255 -14.36 19.15 -5.35
CA ARG A 255 -12.92 19.15 -5.04
C ARG A 255 -12.60 18.15 -3.94
N GLU A 256 -13.50 18.03 -2.97
CA GLU A 256 -13.47 17.05 -1.90
C GLU A 256 -13.56 15.63 -2.48
N ASP A 257 -14.47 15.41 -3.44
CA ASP A 257 -14.54 14.13 -4.15
C ASP A 257 -13.27 13.85 -4.96
N LEU A 258 -12.67 14.86 -5.60
CA LEU A 258 -11.41 14.68 -6.31
C LEU A 258 -10.31 14.24 -5.33
N ALA A 259 -10.13 14.96 -4.22
CA ALA A 259 -9.14 14.65 -3.19
C ALA A 259 -9.31 13.25 -2.59
N ARG A 260 -10.56 12.83 -2.35
CA ARG A 260 -10.89 11.49 -1.86
C ARG A 260 -10.61 10.42 -2.92
N ASN A 261 -11.06 10.64 -4.16
CA ASN A 261 -10.91 9.67 -5.23
C ASN A 261 -9.45 9.52 -5.70
N THR A 262 -8.61 10.54 -5.52
CA THR A 262 -7.16 10.47 -5.77
C THR A 262 -6.33 10.03 -4.56
N ALA A 263 -6.95 9.35 -3.58
CA ALA A 263 -6.19 8.68 -2.51
C ALA A 263 -5.11 7.76 -3.08
N GLY A 264 -3.96 7.69 -2.41
CA GLY A 264 -2.79 6.90 -2.82
C GLY A 264 -1.99 7.46 -4.00
N LEU A 265 -2.31 8.67 -4.48
CA LEU A 265 -1.54 9.33 -5.55
C LEU A 265 -0.66 10.46 -5.00
N GLU A 266 0.49 10.66 -5.63
CA GLU A 266 1.36 11.82 -5.42
C GLU A 266 0.68 13.11 -5.92
N LEU A 267 1.04 14.27 -5.37
CA LEU A 267 0.46 15.55 -5.80
C LEU A 267 0.71 15.84 -7.29
N ARG A 268 1.84 15.40 -7.83
CA ARG A 268 2.16 15.50 -9.25
C ARG A 268 1.22 14.67 -10.13
N GLN A 269 0.87 13.48 -9.67
CA GLN A 269 -0.08 12.62 -10.38
C GLN A 269 -1.50 13.19 -10.35
N VAL A 270 -1.89 13.82 -9.24
CA VAL A 270 -3.16 14.57 -9.15
C VAL A 270 -3.17 15.73 -10.16
N GLU A 271 -2.07 16.47 -10.26
CA GLU A 271 -1.89 17.53 -11.25
C GLU A 271 -1.99 17.00 -12.69
N ASP A 272 -1.34 15.87 -13.00
CA ASP A 272 -1.43 15.25 -14.33
C ASP A 272 -2.88 14.90 -14.69
N ILE A 273 -3.68 14.41 -13.72
CA ILE A 273 -5.12 14.14 -13.92
C ILE A 273 -5.89 15.43 -14.24
N LEU A 274 -5.61 16.52 -13.51
CA LEU A 274 -6.23 17.82 -13.75
C LEU A 274 -5.90 18.33 -15.17
N LEU A 275 -4.62 18.29 -15.54
CA LEU A 275 -4.13 18.73 -16.85
C LEU A 275 -4.72 17.90 -18.01
N LEU A 276 -4.84 16.59 -17.83
CA LEU A 276 -5.51 15.71 -18.80
C LEU A 276 -6.98 16.06 -18.96
N GLY A 277 -7.69 16.37 -17.86
CA GLY A 277 -9.08 16.81 -17.91
C GLY A 277 -9.26 18.13 -18.68
N ALA A 278 -8.30 19.05 -18.55
CA ALA A 278 -8.27 20.30 -19.32
C ALA A 278 -8.05 20.04 -20.82
N ASN A 279 -7.18 19.09 -21.18
CA ASN A 279 -6.78 18.82 -22.56
C ASN A 279 -7.69 17.81 -23.30
N ASN A 280 -8.54 17.04 -22.60
CA ASN A 280 -9.47 16.08 -23.22
C ASN A 280 -10.47 16.71 -24.21
N GLY A 281 -10.59 18.04 -24.25
CA GLY A 281 -11.30 18.76 -25.30
C GLY A 281 -10.66 18.68 -26.69
N ASN A 282 -9.33 18.52 -26.77
CA ASN A 282 -8.58 18.67 -28.01
C ASN A 282 -8.48 17.37 -28.84
N GLU A 283 -8.65 16.18 -28.24
CA GLU A 283 -8.53 14.90 -28.97
C GLU A 283 -9.79 14.50 -29.76
N ARG A 284 -10.92 15.21 -29.60
CA ARG A 284 -12.23 14.78 -30.12
C ARG A 284 -12.86 15.69 -31.19
N GLU A 285 -12.19 16.76 -31.61
CA GLU A 285 -12.62 17.53 -32.80
C GLU A 285 -12.63 16.66 -34.07
N THR A 286 -11.95 15.52 -34.08
CA THR A 286 -11.99 14.53 -35.16
C THR A 286 -13.22 13.59 -35.17
N THR A 287 -14.04 13.55 -34.11
CA THR A 287 -15.08 12.48 -33.97
C THR A 287 -16.49 12.95 -33.57
N GLY A 288 -16.79 14.26 -33.68
CA GLY A 288 -18.18 14.75 -33.75
C GLY A 288 -19.08 14.55 -32.52
N GLY A 289 -18.53 14.19 -31.35
CA GLY A 289 -19.28 14.06 -30.10
C GLY A 289 -19.26 15.35 -29.28
N THR A 290 -20.40 15.75 -28.72
CA THR A 290 -20.52 16.84 -27.71
C THR A 290 -19.81 16.43 -26.42
N GLY A 291 -18.49 16.61 -26.36
CA GLY A 291 -17.66 16.29 -25.21
C GLY A 291 -17.66 17.42 -24.19
N VAL A 292 -17.87 17.09 -22.92
CA VAL A 292 -17.69 18.04 -21.82
C VAL A 292 -16.19 18.20 -21.57
N THR A 293 -15.67 19.42 -21.68
CA THR A 293 -14.29 19.76 -21.32
C THR A 293 -14.18 19.89 -19.80
N GLY A 294 -13.26 19.15 -19.18
CA GLY A 294 -13.09 19.13 -17.74
C GLY A 294 -12.77 17.75 -17.18
N VAL A 295 -12.53 17.73 -15.87
CA VAL A 295 -12.24 16.51 -15.11
C VAL A 295 -13.56 15.83 -14.76
N THR A 296 -13.68 14.55 -15.12
CA THR A 296 -14.79 13.68 -14.75
C THR A 296 -14.35 12.60 -13.76
N ARG A 297 -15.31 12.04 -13.01
CA ARG A 297 -15.06 10.95 -12.07
C ARG A 297 -14.51 9.71 -12.77
N LEU A 298 -14.98 9.46 -13.99
CA LEU A 298 -14.48 8.37 -14.84
C LEU A 298 -13.00 8.58 -15.20
N LEU A 299 -12.61 9.80 -15.60
CA LEU A 299 -11.20 10.10 -15.91
C LEU A 299 -10.30 9.86 -14.70
N VAL A 300 -10.68 10.39 -13.53
CA VAL A 300 -9.93 10.22 -12.28
C VAL A 300 -9.74 8.74 -11.98
N LYS A 301 -10.83 7.97 -12.04
CA LYS A 301 -10.80 6.52 -11.81
C LYS A 301 -9.87 5.80 -12.79
N THR A 302 -10.07 5.98 -14.09
CA THR A 302 -9.28 5.29 -15.13
C THR A 302 -7.79 5.63 -15.01
N ARG A 303 -7.44 6.88 -14.69
CA ARG A 303 -6.04 7.28 -14.51
C ARG A 303 -5.45 6.74 -13.22
N LYS A 304 -6.17 6.78 -12.11
CA LYS A 304 -5.74 6.17 -10.85
C LYS A 304 -5.45 4.69 -11.03
N ASP A 305 -6.37 3.94 -11.65
CA ASP A 305 -6.19 2.51 -11.90
C ASP A 305 -4.95 2.22 -12.76
N ALA A 306 -4.71 3.06 -13.78
CA ALA A 306 -3.53 2.93 -14.64
C ALA A 306 -2.22 3.21 -13.89
N ILE A 307 -2.19 4.27 -13.06
CA ILE A 307 -1.01 4.64 -12.26
C ILE A 307 -0.68 3.53 -11.26
N ILE A 308 -1.68 3.05 -10.51
CA ILE A 308 -1.49 1.99 -9.51
C ILE A 308 -0.98 0.71 -10.18
N ARG A 309 -1.55 0.31 -11.32
CA ARG A 309 -1.07 -0.87 -12.08
C ARG A 309 0.36 -0.70 -12.58
N GLN A 310 0.72 0.49 -13.06
CA GLN A 310 2.07 0.79 -13.55
C GLN A 310 3.11 0.76 -12.42
N GLN A 311 2.78 1.30 -11.25
CA GLN A 311 3.70 1.38 -10.12
C GLN A 311 3.84 0.06 -9.36
N TYR A 312 2.77 -0.73 -9.21
CA TYR A 312 2.73 -1.83 -8.23
C TYR A 312 2.45 -3.22 -8.84
N SER A 313 2.59 -3.36 -10.16
CA SER A 313 2.41 -4.60 -10.95
C SER A 313 0.97 -5.14 -10.96
N GLU A 314 0.73 -6.18 -11.77
CA GLU A 314 -0.55 -6.91 -11.87
C GLU A 314 -1.00 -7.60 -10.56
N ALA A 315 -0.15 -7.59 -9.51
CA ALA A 315 -0.47 -8.17 -8.22
C ALA A 315 -1.55 -7.39 -7.45
N ILE A 316 -1.70 -6.08 -7.70
CA ILE A 316 -2.79 -5.24 -7.15
C ILE A 316 -3.90 -5.09 -8.17
N VAL A 317 -5.14 -5.27 -7.71
CA VAL A 317 -6.33 -4.87 -8.44
C VAL A 317 -7.17 -3.96 -7.56
N MET A 318 -7.47 -2.75 -8.04
CA MET A 318 -8.50 -1.91 -7.43
C MET A 318 -9.86 -2.58 -7.63
N LEU A 319 -10.57 -2.86 -6.53
CA LEU A 319 -11.92 -3.38 -6.59
C LEU A 319 -12.91 -2.23 -6.69
N ASP A 320 -13.88 -2.41 -7.59
CA ASP A 320 -14.94 -1.43 -7.79
C ASP A 320 -16.02 -1.61 -6.73
N PRO A 321 -16.39 -0.54 -6.00
CA PRO A 321 -17.50 -0.63 -5.06
C PRO A 321 -18.78 -1.06 -5.76
N LEU A 322 -19.48 -2.03 -5.17
CA LEU A 322 -20.74 -2.53 -5.72
C LEU A 322 -21.78 -1.40 -5.66
N PRO A 323 -22.40 -0.98 -6.79
CA PRO A 323 -23.26 0.20 -6.81
C PRO A 323 -24.44 0.14 -5.82
N GLU A 324 -25.00 -1.05 -5.63
CA GLU A 324 -26.13 -1.33 -4.73
C GLU A 324 -25.71 -1.57 -3.27
N GLY A 325 -24.41 -1.53 -2.96
CA GLY A 325 -23.91 -1.83 -1.61
C GLY A 325 -24.41 -3.18 -1.11
N PHE A 326 -24.82 -3.25 0.15
CA PHE A 326 -25.33 -4.49 0.73
C PHE A 326 -26.67 -4.95 0.14
N ALA A 327 -27.46 -4.06 -0.48
CA ALA A 327 -28.71 -4.46 -1.14
C ALA A 327 -28.48 -5.37 -2.37
N GLY A 328 -27.25 -5.36 -2.92
CA GLY A 328 -26.84 -6.24 -4.00
C GLY A 328 -26.38 -7.63 -3.55
N LEU A 329 -26.35 -7.90 -2.24
CA LEU A 329 -25.95 -9.20 -1.66
C LEU A 329 -27.19 -9.97 -1.20
N GLY A 330 -27.18 -11.29 -1.39
CA GLY A 330 -28.21 -12.19 -0.84
C GLY A 330 -27.57 -13.35 -0.08
N GLY A 331 -28.17 -13.75 1.05
CA GLY A 331 -27.72 -14.89 1.85
C GLY A 331 -26.49 -14.60 2.72
N MET A 332 -26.24 -13.33 3.02
CA MET A 332 -25.11 -12.86 3.83
C MET A 332 -25.57 -11.98 4.99
N GLU A 333 -26.80 -12.16 5.46
CA GLU A 333 -27.45 -11.26 6.42
C GLU A 333 -26.66 -11.14 7.71
N GLN A 334 -26.17 -12.26 8.27
CA GLN A 334 -25.34 -12.22 9.49
C GLN A 334 -24.03 -11.45 9.28
N LEU A 335 -23.44 -11.54 8.08
CA LEU A 335 -22.20 -10.83 7.75
C LEU A 335 -22.46 -9.34 7.53
N ILE A 336 -23.58 -9.00 6.88
CA ILE A 336 -24.05 -7.63 6.69
C ILE A 336 -24.33 -6.97 8.04
N ASP A 337 -25.07 -7.64 8.92
CA ASP A 337 -25.43 -7.14 10.25
C ASP A 337 -24.17 -6.95 11.10
N PHE A 338 -23.27 -7.93 11.14
CA PHE A 338 -21.95 -7.79 11.76
C PHE A 338 -21.19 -6.58 11.22
N THR A 339 -21.14 -6.40 9.90
CA THR A 339 -20.41 -5.28 9.30
C THR A 339 -21.04 -3.94 9.67
N ARG A 340 -22.38 -3.87 9.74
CA ARG A 340 -23.09 -2.65 10.16
C ARG A 340 -22.84 -2.31 11.62
N GLU A 341 -22.94 -3.28 12.51
CA GLU A 341 -22.92 -3.09 13.96
C GLU A 341 -21.50 -3.00 14.54
N GLU A 342 -20.53 -3.75 14.00
CA GLU A 342 -19.20 -3.90 14.61
C GLU A 342 -18.08 -3.27 13.78
N VAL A 343 -18.37 -2.85 12.54
CA VAL A 343 -17.39 -2.15 11.69
C VAL A 343 -17.87 -0.74 11.41
N ILE A 344 -19.02 -0.58 10.74
CA ILE A 344 -19.51 0.72 10.28
C ILE A 344 -19.93 1.62 11.44
N ALA A 345 -20.73 1.14 12.39
CA ALA A 345 -21.20 1.95 13.51
C ALA A 345 -20.03 2.47 14.39
N PRO A 346 -19.08 1.62 14.85
CA PRO A 346 -17.94 2.09 15.62
C PRO A 346 -17.06 3.08 14.85
N LEU A 347 -16.86 2.88 13.54
CA LEU A 347 -16.11 3.84 12.71
C LEU A 347 -16.79 5.22 12.65
N ARG A 348 -18.12 5.25 12.52
CA ARG A 348 -18.90 6.50 12.51
C ARG A 348 -18.88 7.21 13.86
N GLU A 349 -18.87 6.44 14.95
CA GLU A 349 -18.80 6.96 16.33
C GLU A 349 -17.37 7.35 16.75
N GLY A 350 -16.37 7.09 15.91
CA GLY A 350 -14.96 7.37 16.18
C GLY A 350 -14.26 6.32 17.05
N TRP A 351 -14.93 5.20 17.33
CA TRP A 351 -14.46 4.10 18.18
C TRP A 351 -13.60 3.12 17.38
N ARG A 352 -12.54 3.63 16.73
CA ARG A 352 -11.65 2.84 15.86
C ARG A 352 -11.01 1.64 16.57
N ARG A 353 -10.85 1.71 17.90
CA ARG A 353 -10.29 0.61 18.70
C ARG A 353 -11.22 -0.59 18.82
N ASP A 354 -12.52 -0.40 18.63
CA ASP A 354 -13.50 -1.48 18.73
C ASP A 354 -13.72 -2.18 17.39
N VAL A 355 -13.21 -1.58 16.31
CA VAL A 355 -13.23 -2.17 14.97
C VAL A 355 -12.24 -3.35 14.91
N PRO A 356 -12.66 -4.51 14.37
CA PRO A 356 -11.78 -5.65 14.15
C PRO A 356 -10.68 -5.28 13.15
N LYS A 357 -9.44 -5.71 13.41
CA LYS A 357 -8.32 -5.45 12.48
C LYS A 357 -8.43 -6.30 11.22
N GLY A 358 -8.85 -7.55 11.39
CA GLY A 358 -8.94 -8.53 10.32
C GLY A 358 -10.21 -9.36 10.37
N ILE A 359 -10.81 -9.55 9.19
CA ILE A 359 -11.95 -10.43 8.96
C ILE A 359 -11.50 -11.56 8.02
N LEU A 360 -11.59 -12.81 8.46
CA LEU A 360 -11.30 -13.99 7.63
C LEU A 360 -12.61 -14.62 7.17
N LEU A 361 -12.89 -14.55 5.87
CA LEU A 361 -14.04 -15.17 5.22
C LEU A 361 -13.70 -16.61 4.85
N VAL A 362 -14.42 -17.56 5.47
CA VAL A 362 -14.17 -18.99 5.29
C VAL A 362 -15.38 -19.65 4.64
N GLY A 363 -15.18 -20.49 3.63
CA GLY A 363 -16.24 -21.36 3.12
C GLY A 363 -16.13 -21.62 1.63
N PRO A 364 -17.10 -22.30 1.02
CA PRO A 364 -16.98 -22.79 -0.35
C PRO A 364 -16.67 -21.67 -1.38
N PRO A 365 -15.91 -21.98 -2.43
CA PRO A 365 -15.62 -21.04 -3.51
C PRO A 365 -16.91 -20.62 -4.23
N GLY A 366 -16.89 -19.44 -4.87
CA GLY A 366 -18.03 -18.98 -5.67
C GLY A 366 -19.25 -18.50 -4.87
N ASN A 367 -19.12 -18.26 -3.55
CA ASN A 367 -20.20 -17.74 -2.71
C ASN A 367 -20.07 -16.24 -2.42
N GLY A 368 -19.51 -15.45 -3.35
CA GLY A 368 -19.55 -13.99 -3.27
C GLY A 368 -18.64 -13.32 -2.24
N LYS A 369 -17.56 -13.97 -1.77
CA LYS A 369 -16.60 -13.37 -0.83
C LYS A 369 -16.01 -12.05 -1.37
N THR A 370 -15.59 -12.04 -2.63
CA THR A 370 -15.11 -10.84 -3.33
C THR A 370 -16.22 -9.79 -3.49
N ARG A 371 -17.44 -10.20 -3.86
CA ARG A 371 -18.60 -9.28 -3.96
C ARG A 371 -18.95 -8.63 -2.63
N TYR A 372 -18.80 -9.35 -1.51
CA TYR A 372 -19.00 -8.78 -0.19
C TYR A 372 -18.03 -7.63 0.06
N VAL A 373 -16.75 -7.78 -0.31
CA VAL A 373 -15.75 -6.70 -0.16
C VAL A 373 -16.13 -5.48 -0.99
N GLU A 374 -16.55 -5.67 -2.24
CA GLU A 374 -17.03 -4.59 -3.10
C GLU A 374 -18.22 -3.85 -2.49
N ALA A 375 -19.16 -4.59 -1.89
CA ALA A 375 -20.31 -4.01 -1.21
C ALA A 375 -19.92 -3.29 0.10
N ALA A 376 -19.06 -3.89 0.90
CA ALA A 376 -18.56 -3.29 2.14
C ALA A 376 -17.80 -2.00 1.85
N ALA A 377 -16.98 -1.95 0.79
CA ALA A 377 -16.28 -0.76 0.35
C ALA A 377 -17.25 0.39 0.04
N LYS A 378 -18.37 0.08 -0.64
CA LYS A 378 -19.42 1.06 -0.93
C LYS A 378 -20.06 1.63 0.33
N GLU A 379 -20.40 0.77 1.29
CA GLU A 379 -21.11 1.12 2.52
C GLU A 379 -20.22 1.89 3.52
N LEU A 380 -18.94 1.54 3.55
CA LEU A 380 -17.91 2.23 4.32
C LEU A 380 -17.46 3.54 3.67
N GLY A 381 -17.58 3.66 2.34
CA GLY A 381 -16.96 4.74 1.56
C GLY A 381 -15.44 4.60 1.48
N TYR A 382 -14.93 3.37 1.59
CA TYR A 382 -13.50 3.06 1.61
C TYR A 382 -13.02 2.69 0.20
N ASN A 383 -11.72 2.87 -0.05
CA ASN A 383 -11.08 2.21 -1.19
C ASN A 383 -11.10 0.68 -0.98
N ALA A 384 -10.96 -0.10 -2.04
CA ALA A 384 -10.82 -1.55 -1.94
C ALA A 384 -9.71 -2.05 -2.86
N LEU A 385 -8.80 -2.82 -2.29
CA LEU A 385 -7.61 -3.36 -2.92
C LEU A 385 -7.64 -4.87 -2.83
N SER A 386 -7.57 -5.56 -3.96
CA SER A 386 -7.38 -7.00 -4.00
C SER A 386 -5.92 -7.34 -4.27
N LEU A 387 -5.34 -8.14 -3.37
CA LEU A 387 -4.01 -8.69 -3.49
C LEU A 387 -4.08 -10.12 -4.06
N ARG A 388 -3.43 -10.33 -5.21
CA ARG A 388 -3.33 -11.68 -5.82
C ARG A 388 -2.03 -12.34 -5.40
N MET A 389 -2.09 -13.19 -4.37
CA MET A 389 -0.90 -13.84 -3.77
C MET A 389 -0.11 -14.69 -4.76
N ALA A 390 -0.78 -15.36 -5.71
CA ALA A 390 -0.12 -16.17 -6.74
C ALA A 390 0.85 -15.35 -7.63
N THR A 391 0.50 -14.10 -7.94
CA THR A 391 1.32 -13.21 -8.79
C THR A 391 2.61 -12.78 -8.08
N ILE A 392 2.57 -12.61 -6.75
CA ILE A 392 3.71 -12.19 -5.93
C ILE A 392 4.76 -13.31 -5.83
N LEU A 393 4.30 -14.56 -5.78
CA LEU A 393 5.14 -15.75 -5.66
C LEU A 393 5.81 -16.16 -6.98
N GLY A 394 5.25 -15.78 -8.13
CA GLY A 394 5.83 -16.07 -9.44
C GLY A 394 7.06 -15.23 -9.79
N GLY A 395 7.38 -14.21 -8.97
CA GLY A 395 8.56 -13.36 -9.12
C GLY A 395 9.86 -14.01 -8.63
N VAL A 396 11.01 -13.42 -9.00
CA VAL A 396 12.34 -13.90 -8.59
C VAL A 396 12.46 -13.91 -7.05
N VAL A 397 13.02 -14.98 -6.49
CA VAL A 397 13.23 -15.17 -5.04
C VAL A 397 14.06 -14.00 -4.50
N GLY A 398 13.50 -13.23 -3.56
CA GLY A 398 14.09 -12.00 -2.99
C GLY A 398 13.36 -10.70 -3.38
N THR A 399 12.77 -10.63 -4.58
CA THR A 399 11.88 -9.51 -4.97
C THR A 399 10.49 -9.61 -4.35
N SER A 400 10.00 -10.80 -3.98
CA SER A 400 8.63 -10.98 -3.48
C SER A 400 8.35 -10.33 -2.13
N GLU A 401 9.28 -10.38 -1.17
CA GLU A 401 9.09 -9.75 0.17
C GLU A 401 9.10 -8.23 0.06
N ARG A 402 10.03 -7.70 -0.74
CA ARG A 402 10.11 -6.28 -1.06
C ARG A 402 8.84 -5.78 -1.74
N ASN A 403 8.38 -6.51 -2.76
CA ASN A 403 7.13 -6.19 -3.43
C ASN A 403 5.99 -6.20 -2.40
N LEU A 404 5.90 -7.19 -1.52
CA LEU A 404 4.84 -7.24 -0.51
C LEU A 404 4.85 -6.05 0.47
N GLN A 405 6.01 -5.59 0.91
CA GLN A 405 6.11 -4.36 1.72
C GLN A 405 5.59 -3.14 0.95
N GLU A 406 6.00 -2.97 -0.32
CA GLU A 406 5.50 -1.89 -1.18
C GLU A 406 3.96 -1.95 -1.33
N LEU A 407 3.38 -3.15 -1.43
CA LEU A 407 1.93 -3.35 -1.51
C LEU A 407 1.21 -2.91 -0.21
N PHE A 408 1.82 -3.15 0.95
CA PHE A 408 1.27 -2.69 2.23
C PHE A 408 1.38 -1.19 2.41
N ASP A 409 2.47 -0.57 1.95
CA ASP A 409 2.61 0.89 1.96
C ASP A 409 1.57 1.56 1.06
N VAL A 410 1.27 0.94 -0.08
CA VAL A 410 0.15 1.33 -0.94
C VAL A 410 -1.17 1.24 -0.19
N ALA A 411 -1.45 0.14 0.51
CA ALA A 411 -2.66 0.01 1.30
C ALA A 411 -2.76 1.10 2.38
N ARG A 412 -1.65 1.45 3.05
CA ARG A 412 -1.63 2.58 4.00
C ARG A 412 -1.92 3.91 3.31
N SER A 413 -1.32 4.17 2.16
CA SER A 413 -1.50 5.43 1.42
C SER A 413 -2.91 5.61 0.85
N LEU A 414 -3.59 4.49 0.59
CA LEU A 414 -4.97 4.44 0.13
C LEU A 414 -5.97 4.48 1.29
N ALA A 415 -5.52 4.57 2.53
CA ALA A 415 -6.41 4.69 3.67
C ALA A 415 -7.35 5.92 3.52
N PRO A 416 -8.65 5.78 3.87
CA PRO A 416 -9.27 4.55 4.37
C PRO A 416 -9.50 3.50 3.27
N THR A 417 -9.09 2.24 3.52
CA THR A 417 -9.15 1.15 2.52
C THR A 417 -9.47 -0.21 3.12
N ILE A 418 -10.04 -1.09 2.31
CA ILE A 418 -10.16 -2.52 2.56
C ILE A 418 -9.06 -3.25 1.78
N LEU A 419 -8.18 -3.95 2.48
CA LEU A 419 -7.17 -4.82 1.88
C LEU A 419 -7.72 -6.24 1.82
N PHE A 420 -8.16 -6.67 0.64
CA PHE A 420 -8.64 -8.01 0.37
C PHE A 420 -7.54 -8.94 -0.10
N ILE A 421 -7.32 -10.04 0.62
CA ILE A 421 -6.37 -11.08 0.28
C ILE A 421 -7.19 -12.32 -0.09
N ASP A 422 -7.42 -12.49 -1.38
CA ASP A 422 -8.15 -13.65 -1.88
C ASP A 422 -7.25 -14.89 -1.87
N GLU A 423 -7.86 -16.03 -1.56
CA GLU A 423 -7.20 -17.33 -1.50
C GLU A 423 -5.89 -17.31 -0.71
N ILE A 424 -5.95 -16.79 0.54
CA ILE A 424 -4.77 -16.63 1.42
C ILE A 424 -4.03 -17.97 1.68
N ASP A 425 -4.68 -19.10 1.45
CA ASP A 425 -4.15 -20.46 1.57
C ASP A 425 -3.51 -21.02 0.28
N GLN A 426 -3.74 -20.44 -0.90
CA GLN A 426 -3.24 -20.95 -2.18
C GLN A 426 -1.71 -21.17 -2.18
N THR A 427 -0.99 -20.32 -1.44
CA THR A 427 0.47 -20.40 -1.30
C THR A 427 0.92 -21.71 -0.64
N LEU A 428 0.05 -22.36 0.13
CA LEU A 428 0.32 -23.58 0.91
C LEU A 428 -0.24 -24.83 0.20
N VAL A 429 -1.35 -24.70 -0.54
CA VAL A 429 -1.94 -25.80 -1.32
C VAL A 429 -1.01 -26.28 -2.42
N ALA A 430 -0.34 -25.36 -3.14
CA ALA A 430 0.63 -25.69 -4.19
C ALA A 430 1.86 -26.47 -3.68
N GLN A 431 2.11 -26.49 -2.37
CA GLN A 431 3.29 -27.09 -1.74
C GLN A 431 3.08 -28.50 -1.21
N ARG A 432 1.85 -29.05 -1.17
CA ARG A 432 1.63 -30.46 -0.77
C ARG A 432 2.26 -31.49 -1.73
N GLY A 433 2.75 -31.07 -2.90
CA GLY A 433 3.56 -31.88 -3.81
C GLY A 433 5.07 -31.87 -3.54
N ASN A 434 5.59 -31.00 -2.65
CA ASN A 434 7.03 -30.85 -2.41
C ASN A 434 7.32 -30.71 -0.90
N THR A 435 8.03 -31.68 -0.33
CA THR A 435 8.20 -31.93 1.11
C THR A 435 9.09 -30.92 1.87
N SER A 436 9.23 -29.70 1.36
CA SER A 436 10.01 -28.62 1.98
C SER A 436 9.27 -27.30 1.80
N GLY A 437 8.69 -26.77 2.89
CA GLY A 437 8.03 -25.47 2.88
C GLY A 437 9.00 -24.39 2.41
N SER A 438 8.58 -23.56 1.46
CA SER A 438 9.46 -22.50 0.93
C SER A 438 9.66 -21.42 2.00
N PRO A 439 10.92 -21.07 2.36
CA PRO A 439 11.22 -19.93 3.24
C PRO A 439 10.56 -18.62 2.79
N VAL A 440 10.28 -18.49 1.49
CA VAL A 440 9.61 -17.31 0.91
C VAL A 440 8.18 -17.16 1.44
N ALA A 441 7.41 -18.25 1.51
CA ALA A 441 6.03 -18.19 2.00
C ALA A 441 5.98 -17.79 3.48
N ALA A 442 6.88 -18.36 4.30
CA ALA A 442 6.98 -18.02 5.72
C ALA A 442 7.32 -16.54 5.95
N ASN A 443 8.25 -15.97 5.15
CA ASN A 443 8.59 -14.56 5.24
C ASN A 443 7.42 -13.64 4.83
N LEU A 444 6.66 -14.01 3.79
CA LEU A 444 5.47 -13.25 3.37
C LEU A 444 4.40 -13.21 4.47
N PHE A 445 4.17 -14.33 5.16
CA PHE A 445 3.29 -14.35 6.33
C PHE A 445 3.84 -13.51 7.47
N GLY A 446 5.15 -13.52 7.72
CA GLY A 446 5.81 -12.64 8.68
C GLY A 446 5.55 -11.15 8.39
N ALA A 447 5.64 -10.74 7.13
CA ALA A 447 5.33 -9.37 6.70
C ALA A 447 3.85 -9.02 6.92
N LEU A 448 2.92 -9.92 6.56
CA LEU A 448 1.48 -9.72 6.82
C LEU A 448 1.18 -9.62 8.32
N LEU A 449 1.78 -10.48 9.15
CA LEU A 449 1.63 -10.44 10.60
C LEU A 449 2.15 -9.13 11.19
N THR A 450 3.26 -8.61 10.66
CA THR A 450 3.83 -7.32 11.07
C THR A 450 2.89 -6.18 10.68
N PHE A 451 2.36 -6.20 9.46
CA PHE A 451 1.39 -5.23 8.98
C PHE A 451 0.13 -5.19 9.83
N MET A 452 -0.51 -6.34 10.08
CA MET A 452 -1.70 -6.43 10.91
C MET A 452 -1.43 -6.09 12.39
N GLY A 453 -0.19 -6.26 12.84
CA GLY A 453 0.24 -5.89 14.20
C GLY A 453 0.30 -4.38 14.43
N ASP A 454 0.38 -3.58 13.37
CA ASP A 454 0.45 -2.12 13.45
C ASP A 454 -0.86 -1.55 14.02
N GLU A 455 -0.77 -0.67 15.03
CA GLU A 455 -1.95 0.02 15.59
C GLU A 455 -2.30 1.27 14.78
N ALA A 456 -1.35 1.84 14.02
CA ALA A 456 -1.59 3.04 13.22
C ALA A 456 -2.60 2.78 12.09
N ILE A 457 -2.67 1.54 11.60
CA ILE A 457 -3.61 1.15 10.54
C ILE A 457 -5.03 0.87 11.06
N ARG A 458 -5.26 0.88 12.38
CA ARG A 458 -6.54 0.44 12.94
C ARG A 458 -7.71 1.36 12.55
N GLY A 459 -8.73 0.77 11.93
CA GLY A 459 -9.88 1.50 11.37
C GLY A 459 -9.57 2.30 10.10
N GLN A 460 -8.29 2.41 9.72
CA GLN A 460 -7.83 3.02 8.48
C GLN A 460 -7.69 1.96 7.38
N VAL A 461 -7.14 0.80 7.72
CA VAL A 461 -7.06 -0.37 6.85
C VAL A 461 -7.79 -1.52 7.52
N ILE A 462 -8.77 -2.08 6.82
CA ILE A 462 -9.47 -3.30 7.24
C ILE A 462 -8.94 -4.44 6.39
N VAL A 463 -8.31 -5.43 7.01
CA VAL A 463 -7.78 -6.59 6.28
C VAL A 463 -8.87 -7.65 6.16
N VAL A 464 -9.22 -8.04 4.94
CA VAL A 464 -10.18 -9.11 4.68
C VAL A 464 -9.45 -10.25 3.99
N GLY A 465 -9.32 -11.39 4.65
CA GLY A 465 -8.78 -12.61 4.03
C GLY A 465 -9.91 -13.49 3.53
N ALA A 466 -9.74 -14.21 2.43
CA ALA A 466 -10.64 -15.27 2.01
C ALA A 466 -9.91 -16.61 1.87
N THR A 467 -10.51 -17.68 2.39
CA THR A 467 -9.94 -19.03 2.28
C THR A 467 -11.01 -20.10 2.15
N ASN A 468 -10.68 -21.16 1.40
CA ASN A 468 -11.45 -22.40 1.35
C ASN A 468 -10.87 -23.49 2.27
N HIS A 469 -9.64 -23.28 2.76
CA HIS A 469 -8.85 -24.23 3.54
C HIS A 469 -8.30 -23.60 4.82
N PRO A 470 -9.17 -23.23 5.78
CA PRO A 470 -8.75 -22.60 7.02
C PRO A 470 -7.73 -23.45 7.80
N GLU A 471 -7.77 -24.78 7.65
CA GLU A 471 -6.85 -25.73 8.30
C GLU A 471 -5.39 -25.60 7.85
N LEU A 472 -5.14 -24.92 6.72
CA LEU A 472 -3.79 -24.69 6.20
C LEU A 472 -3.15 -23.43 6.77
N LEU A 473 -3.95 -22.50 7.31
CA LEU A 473 -3.43 -21.22 7.77
C LEU A 473 -2.60 -21.37 9.06
N ASP A 474 -1.55 -20.56 9.17
CA ASP A 474 -0.77 -20.48 10.40
C ASP A 474 -1.65 -19.98 11.55
N ALA A 475 -1.66 -20.72 12.67
CA ALA A 475 -2.38 -20.33 13.88
C ALA A 475 -1.99 -18.94 14.40
N ALA A 476 -0.81 -18.43 14.05
CA ALA A 476 -0.42 -17.05 14.30
C ALA A 476 -1.40 -16.05 13.67
N LEU A 477 -1.87 -16.25 12.43
CA LEU A 477 -2.80 -15.33 11.75
C LEU A 477 -4.16 -15.26 12.45
N LEU A 478 -4.58 -16.35 13.11
CA LEU A 478 -5.88 -16.49 13.78
C LEU A 478 -5.89 -15.95 15.22
N ARG A 479 -4.77 -15.40 15.71
CA ARG A 479 -4.70 -14.84 17.07
C ARG A 479 -5.46 -13.51 17.16
N PRO A 480 -6.04 -13.18 18.33
CA PRO A 480 -6.59 -11.86 18.59
C PRO A 480 -5.57 -10.75 18.30
N GLY A 481 -6.04 -9.65 17.71
CA GLY A 481 -5.24 -8.57 17.14
C GLY A 481 -4.80 -8.78 15.69
N ARG A 482 -5.29 -9.85 15.02
CA ARG A 482 -5.03 -10.15 13.60
C ARG A 482 -6.34 -10.46 12.91
N PHE A 483 -6.62 -11.71 12.54
CA PHE A 483 -7.97 -12.12 12.13
C PHE A 483 -8.84 -12.33 13.36
N ASP A 484 -9.33 -11.22 13.92
CA ASP A 484 -10.21 -11.17 15.09
C ASP A 484 -11.54 -11.88 14.83
N VAL A 485 -12.00 -11.86 13.58
CA VAL A 485 -13.29 -12.39 13.18
C VAL A 485 -13.09 -13.44 12.11
N ILE A 486 -13.50 -14.67 12.39
CA ILE A 486 -13.51 -15.77 11.42
C ILE A 486 -14.97 -16.04 11.05
N PHE A 487 -15.35 -15.52 9.88
CA PHE A 487 -16.73 -15.49 9.43
C PHE A 487 -17.02 -16.58 8.39
N PRO A 488 -17.96 -17.50 8.66
CA PRO A 488 -18.36 -18.52 7.71
C PRO A 488 -19.28 -17.94 6.64
N VAL A 489 -18.86 -18.01 5.37
CA VAL A 489 -19.66 -17.67 4.19
C VAL A 489 -20.14 -18.97 3.55
N LEU A 490 -21.42 -19.29 3.78
CA LEU A 490 -22.03 -20.57 3.42
C LEU A 490 -22.82 -20.47 2.11
N CYS A 491 -23.29 -21.61 1.60
CA CYS A 491 -24.19 -21.62 0.45
C CYS A 491 -25.54 -20.94 0.81
N PRO A 492 -26.15 -20.21 -0.14
CA PRO A 492 -27.39 -19.50 0.09
C PRO A 492 -28.58 -20.44 0.36
N ASP A 493 -29.47 -20.04 1.27
CA ASP A 493 -30.77 -20.68 1.47
C ASP A 493 -31.75 -20.37 0.32
N GLU A 494 -32.96 -20.94 0.34
CA GLU A 494 -33.90 -20.78 -0.77
C GLU A 494 -34.29 -19.32 -1.03
N ASP A 495 -34.51 -18.53 0.02
CA ASP A 495 -34.91 -17.13 -0.12
C ASP A 495 -33.75 -16.27 -0.61
N ALA A 496 -32.53 -16.51 -0.12
CA ALA A 496 -31.31 -15.93 -0.65
C ALA A 496 -31.12 -16.28 -2.13
N ARG A 497 -31.32 -17.55 -2.52
CA ARG A 497 -31.25 -17.97 -3.93
C ARG A 497 -32.25 -17.21 -4.80
N ARG A 498 -33.50 -17.05 -4.36
CA ARG A 498 -34.50 -16.24 -5.10
C ARG A 498 -34.02 -14.82 -5.31
N MET A 499 -33.52 -14.17 -4.27
CA MET A 499 -33.00 -12.80 -4.34
C MET A 499 -31.83 -12.71 -5.34
N MET A 500 -30.86 -13.63 -5.23
CA MET A 500 -29.70 -13.67 -6.11
C MET A 500 -30.09 -13.88 -7.58
N LEU A 501 -31.04 -14.77 -7.86
CA LEU A 501 -31.55 -15.01 -9.21
C LEU A 501 -32.19 -13.75 -9.82
N VAL A 502 -32.99 -13.01 -9.04
CA VAL A 502 -33.61 -11.76 -9.47
C VAL A 502 -32.55 -10.69 -9.76
N VAL A 503 -31.58 -10.53 -8.87
CA VAL A 503 -30.46 -9.58 -9.06
C VAL A 503 -29.66 -9.95 -10.32
N GLN A 504 -29.31 -11.23 -10.49
CA GLN A 504 -28.54 -11.67 -11.65
C GLN A 504 -29.31 -11.53 -12.97
N ALA A 505 -30.62 -11.82 -12.98
CA ALA A 505 -31.45 -11.59 -14.14
C ALA A 505 -31.44 -10.11 -14.55
N ARG A 506 -31.62 -9.21 -13.58
CA ARG A 506 -31.59 -7.76 -13.81
C ARG A 506 -30.24 -7.28 -14.34
N LEU A 507 -29.12 -7.74 -13.75
CA LEU A 507 -27.76 -7.43 -14.23
C LEU A 507 -27.53 -7.90 -15.66
N GLN A 508 -28.15 -9.02 -16.04
CA GLN A 508 -28.08 -9.57 -17.39
C GLN A 508 -29.17 -9.00 -18.32
N GLY A 509 -29.93 -7.98 -17.90
CA GLY A 509 -30.96 -7.34 -18.73
C GLY A 509 -32.09 -8.28 -19.12
N THR A 510 -32.42 -9.25 -18.27
CA THR A 510 -33.54 -10.19 -18.47
C THR A 510 -34.43 -10.24 -17.22
N ALA A 511 -35.59 -10.85 -17.36
CA ALA A 511 -36.49 -11.15 -16.25
C ALA A 511 -36.76 -12.66 -16.18
N ILE A 512 -36.86 -13.18 -14.97
CA ILE A 512 -37.28 -14.57 -14.73
C ILE A 512 -38.74 -14.53 -14.30
N ILE A 513 -39.61 -15.28 -14.97
CA ILE A 513 -41.02 -15.35 -14.58
C ILE A 513 -41.16 -16.03 -13.20
N PRO A 514 -42.18 -15.69 -12.38
CA PRO A 514 -42.29 -16.21 -11.01
C PRO A 514 -42.24 -17.74 -10.88
N ASP A 515 -42.83 -18.45 -11.84
CA ASP A 515 -42.85 -19.92 -11.88
C ASP A 515 -41.44 -20.50 -12.14
N ALA A 516 -40.71 -19.93 -13.10
CA ALA A 516 -39.33 -20.30 -13.39
C ALA A 516 -38.38 -19.96 -12.22
N LEU A 517 -38.59 -18.80 -11.59
CA LEU A 517 -37.81 -18.38 -10.41
C LEU A 517 -37.97 -19.37 -9.26
N SER A 518 -39.21 -19.78 -9.00
CA SER A 518 -39.52 -20.75 -7.95
C SER A 518 -38.93 -22.12 -8.25
N LEU A 519 -39.02 -22.57 -9.51
CA LEU A 519 -38.42 -23.82 -9.97
C LEU A 519 -36.89 -23.84 -9.73
N ILE A 520 -36.18 -22.81 -10.21
CA ILE A 520 -34.73 -22.71 -10.05
C ILE A 520 -34.37 -22.68 -8.57
N ALA A 521 -35.00 -21.83 -7.77
CA ALA A 521 -34.67 -21.71 -6.34
C ALA A 521 -34.86 -23.03 -5.56
N GLN A 522 -35.89 -23.82 -5.89
CA GLN A 522 -36.16 -25.11 -5.24
C GLN A 522 -35.17 -26.21 -5.66
N GLN A 523 -34.78 -26.25 -6.95
CA GLN A 523 -33.94 -27.33 -7.48
C GLN A 523 -32.42 -27.07 -7.31
N THR A 524 -32.02 -25.86 -6.93
CA THR A 524 -30.62 -25.45 -6.80
C THR A 524 -30.11 -25.51 -5.36
N GLY A 525 -30.58 -26.48 -4.57
CA GLY A 525 -30.03 -26.76 -3.25
C GLY A 525 -28.51 -26.95 -3.31
N HIS A 526 -27.77 -26.28 -2.41
CA HIS A 526 -26.31 -26.30 -2.34
C HIS A 526 -25.55 -25.66 -3.51
N TYR A 527 -26.24 -25.03 -4.47
CA TYR A 527 -25.56 -24.28 -5.53
C TYR A 527 -24.90 -23.04 -4.94
N SER A 528 -23.68 -22.74 -5.40
CA SER A 528 -23.00 -21.48 -5.06
C SER A 528 -23.61 -20.30 -5.81
N ALA A 529 -23.27 -19.07 -5.40
CA ALA A 529 -23.65 -17.86 -6.13
C ALA A 529 -23.23 -17.91 -7.60
N ALA A 530 -22.03 -18.43 -7.87
CA ALA A 530 -21.48 -18.58 -9.21
C ALA A 530 -22.23 -19.64 -10.03
N ASP A 531 -22.64 -20.76 -9.41
CA ASP A 531 -23.44 -21.79 -10.09
C ASP A 531 -24.82 -21.22 -10.48
N LEU A 532 -25.45 -20.43 -9.61
CA LEU A 532 -26.73 -19.76 -9.92
C LEU A 532 -26.58 -18.75 -11.06
N GLU A 533 -25.51 -17.97 -11.08
CA GLU A 533 -25.21 -17.04 -12.18
C GLU A 533 -25.06 -17.79 -13.51
N ALA A 534 -24.40 -18.95 -13.50
CA ALA A 534 -24.27 -19.81 -14.67
C ALA A 534 -25.64 -20.32 -15.15
N VAL A 535 -26.52 -20.76 -14.24
CA VAL A 535 -27.90 -21.16 -14.57
C VAL A 535 -28.68 -20.01 -15.22
N VAL A 536 -28.64 -18.80 -14.66
CA VAL A 536 -29.34 -17.64 -15.25
C VAL A 536 -28.79 -17.31 -16.63
N LYS A 537 -27.47 -17.36 -16.80
CA LYS A 537 -26.79 -17.07 -18.06
C LYS A 537 -27.20 -18.05 -19.15
N GLU A 538 -27.22 -19.35 -18.84
CA GLU A 538 -27.66 -20.40 -19.75
C GLU A 538 -29.14 -20.26 -20.10
N ALA A 539 -29.99 -20.07 -19.09
CA ALA A 539 -31.42 -19.87 -19.29
C ALA A 539 -31.72 -18.63 -20.16
N ARG A 540 -30.93 -17.55 -20.01
CA ARG A 540 -31.02 -16.36 -20.87
C ARG A 540 -30.62 -16.65 -22.31
N LEU A 541 -29.57 -17.45 -22.53
CA LEU A 541 -29.14 -17.85 -23.87
C LEU A 541 -30.21 -18.70 -24.57
N LEU A 542 -30.78 -19.68 -23.86
CA LEU A 542 -31.89 -20.50 -24.34
C LEU A 542 -33.13 -19.65 -24.67
N ALA A 543 -33.49 -18.72 -23.78
CA ALA A 543 -34.58 -17.78 -24.03
C ALA A 543 -34.35 -16.96 -25.30
N ARG A 544 -33.11 -16.46 -25.48
CA ARG A 544 -32.74 -15.71 -26.69
C ARG A 544 -32.80 -16.57 -27.96
N TRP A 545 -32.38 -17.83 -27.92
CA TRP A 545 -32.48 -18.75 -29.07
C TRP A 545 -33.93 -19.09 -29.41
N ASN A 546 -34.83 -19.03 -28.43
CA ASN A 546 -36.27 -19.19 -28.60
C ASN A 546 -37.02 -17.86 -28.87
N ASP A 547 -36.30 -16.78 -29.21
CA ASP A 547 -36.84 -15.44 -29.45
C ASP A 547 -37.68 -14.86 -28.29
N ARG A 548 -37.34 -15.22 -27.04
CA ARG A 548 -37.97 -14.71 -25.82
C ARG A 548 -37.11 -13.65 -25.13
N THR A 549 -37.77 -12.67 -24.53
CA THR A 549 -37.13 -11.60 -23.73
C THR A 549 -37.01 -11.94 -22.25
N SER A 550 -37.75 -12.95 -21.77
CA SER A 550 -37.78 -13.39 -20.38
C SER A 550 -37.54 -14.89 -20.27
N ILE A 551 -36.91 -15.32 -19.19
CA ILE A 551 -36.67 -16.71 -18.86
C ILE A 551 -37.98 -17.36 -18.41
N GLY A 552 -38.47 -18.32 -19.21
CA GLY A 552 -39.64 -19.13 -18.91
C GLY A 552 -39.30 -20.44 -18.19
N ARG A 553 -40.33 -21.21 -17.85
CA ARG A 553 -40.17 -22.50 -17.13
C ARG A 553 -39.36 -23.52 -17.94
N GLN A 554 -39.57 -23.57 -19.26
CA GLN A 554 -38.89 -24.50 -20.16
C GLN A 554 -37.39 -24.20 -20.21
N GLU A 555 -37.02 -22.94 -20.43
CA GLU A 555 -35.62 -22.52 -20.49
C GLU A 555 -34.90 -22.71 -19.15
N ALA A 556 -35.61 -22.46 -18.04
CA ALA A 556 -35.09 -22.71 -16.70
C ALA A 556 -34.82 -24.21 -16.45
N GLN A 557 -35.74 -25.09 -16.85
CA GLN A 557 -35.58 -26.53 -16.71
C GLN A 557 -34.39 -27.04 -17.51
N GLU A 558 -34.28 -26.63 -18.77
CA GLU A 558 -33.17 -27.03 -19.65
C GLU A 558 -31.82 -26.48 -19.16
N ALA A 559 -31.79 -25.24 -18.63
CA ALA A 559 -30.57 -24.70 -18.03
C ALA A 559 -30.11 -25.49 -16.80
N LEU A 560 -31.04 -25.97 -15.96
CA LEU A 560 -30.73 -26.81 -14.80
C LEU A 560 -30.20 -28.20 -15.20
N GLU A 561 -30.63 -28.72 -16.34
CA GLU A 561 -30.12 -29.98 -16.91
C GLU A 561 -28.71 -29.80 -17.51
N ASN A 562 -28.45 -28.64 -18.11
CA ASN A 562 -27.17 -28.31 -18.74
C ASN A 562 -26.09 -27.94 -17.71
N ILE A 563 -26.44 -27.17 -16.67
CA ILE A 563 -25.48 -26.64 -15.70
C ILE A 563 -25.29 -27.61 -14.54
N ARG A 564 -24.10 -28.21 -14.48
CA ARG A 564 -23.67 -28.99 -13.33
C ARG A 564 -22.94 -28.10 -12.31
N PRO A 565 -23.34 -28.11 -11.03
CA PRO A 565 -22.68 -27.33 -9.98
C PRO A 565 -21.28 -27.85 -9.72
N VAL A 566 -20.30 -26.95 -9.74
CA VAL A 566 -18.87 -27.32 -9.61
C VAL A 566 -18.56 -27.85 -8.21
N THR A 567 -19.27 -27.34 -7.20
CA THR A 567 -18.90 -27.54 -5.80
C THR A 567 -19.67 -28.66 -5.12
N LEU A 568 -20.71 -29.25 -5.75
CA LEU A 568 -21.74 -30.02 -5.03
C LEU A 568 -21.19 -31.21 -4.21
N ALA A 569 -20.15 -31.90 -4.71
CA ALA A 569 -19.49 -32.98 -3.96
C ALA A 569 -18.63 -32.50 -2.77
N LEU A 570 -18.19 -31.24 -2.78
CA LEU A 570 -17.29 -30.66 -1.79
C LEU A 570 -17.98 -29.62 -0.88
N VAL A 571 -19.19 -29.15 -1.23
CA VAL A 571 -19.91 -28.12 -0.45
C VAL A 571 -20.04 -28.52 1.01
N GLU A 572 -20.41 -29.77 1.31
CA GLU A 572 -20.56 -30.23 2.69
C GLU A 572 -19.24 -30.17 3.45
N THR A 573 -18.14 -30.54 2.78
CA THR A 573 -16.80 -30.51 3.37
C THR A 573 -16.36 -29.06 3.65
N PHE A 574 -16.53 -28.16 2.69
CA PHE A 574 -16.20 -26.74 2.88
C PHE A 574 -17.09 -26.07 3.92
N THR A 575 -18.39 -26.40 3.93
CA THR A 575 -19.36 -25.92 4.93
C THR A 575 -18.94 -26.37 6.32
N ARG A 576 -18.59 -27.65 6.49
CA ARG A 576 -18.10 -28.18 7.76
C ARG A 576 -16.85 -27.44 8.23
N ARG A 577 -15.85 -27.28 7.36
CA ARG A 577 -14.62 -26.54 7.67
C ARG A 577 -14.90 -25.09 8.08
N ALA A 578 -15.82 -24.41 7.41
CA ALA A 578 -16.21 -23.05 7.74
C ALA A 578 -16.87 -22.95 9.11
N VAL A 579 -17.77 -23.90 9.43
CA VAL A 579 -18.42 -23.98 10.75
C VAL A 579 -17.39 -24.26 11.84
N ASP A 580 -16.48 -25.20 11.61
CA ASP A 580 -15.46 -25.60 12.60
C ASP A 580 -14.42 -24.48 12.84
N ALA A 581 -14.07 -23.72 11.80
CA ALA A 581 -13.16 -22.58 11.91
C ALA A 581 -13.81 -21.34 12.54
N CYS A 582 -15.15 -21.26 12.55
CA CYS A 582 -15.88 -20.11 13.06
C CYS A 582 -15.58 -19.87 14.54
N ASN A 583 -15.02 -18.70 14.85
CA ASN A 583 -14.61 -18.37 16.21
C ASN A 583 -15.76 -17.85 17.10
N ASN A 584 -16.93 -17.54 16.52
CA ASN A 584 -18.11 -17.12 17.26
C ASN A 584 -19.41 -17.63 16.64
N LEU A 585 -20.15 -18.44 17.39
CA LEU A 585 -21.38 -19.10 16.92
C LEU A 585 -22.51 -18.13 16.55
N ARG A 586 -22.44 -16.84 16.92
CA ARG A 586 -23.43 -15.84 16.49
C ARG A 586 -23.36 -15.54 14.99
N PHE A 587 -22.22 -15.81 14.35
CA PHE A 587 -22.01 -15.61 12.92
C PHE A 587 -22.63 -16.73 12.08
N LEU A 588 -23.04 -17.84 12.71
CA LEU A 588 -23.71 -18.95 12.05
C LEU A 588 -25.22 -18.68 11.92
N PRO A 589 -25.87 -19.23 10.88
CA PRO A 589 -27.32 -19.25 10.80
C PRO A 589 -27.95 -19.87 12.07
N PRO A 590 -29.11 -19.37 12.55
CA PRO A 590 -29.67 -19.74 13.86
C PRO A 590 -29.80 -21.25 14.08
N ALA A 591 -30.22 -22.01 13.07
CA ALA A 591 -30.36 -23.46 13.15
C ALA A 591 -29.01 -24.18 13.34
N MET A 592 -27.97 -23.76 12.61
CA MET A 592 -26.61 -24.30 12.78
C MET A 592 -26.00 -23.90 14.11
N ALA A 593 -26.18 -22.64 14.52
CA ALA A 593 -25.72 -22.15 15.82
C ALA A 593 -26.33 -22.94 16.99
N ALA A 594 -27.63 -23.26 16.91
CA ALA A 594 -28.32 -24.06 17.92
C ALA A 594 -27.72 -25.48 18.02
N ARG A 595 -27.55 -26.15 16.88
CA ARG A 595 -26.95 -27.49 16.83
C ARG A 595 -25.53 -27.52 17.38
N GLU A 596 -24.72 -26.51 17.07
CA GLU A 596 -23.34 -26.43 17.55
C GLU A 596 -23.27 -26.11 19.05
N ARG A 597 -24.19 -25.29 19.57
CA ARG A 597 -24.32 -25.06 21.02
C ARG A 597 -24.68 -26.34 21.76
N GLU A 598 -25.59 -27.16 21.22
CA GLU A 598 -25.95 -28.46 21.79
C GLU A 598 -24.74 -29.41 21.81
N HIS A 599 -24.02 -29.50 20.69
CA HIS A 599 -22.82 -30.32 20.59
C HIS A 599 -21.75 -29.91 21.60
N ARG A 600 -21.49 -28.60 21.75
CA ARG A 600 -20.55 -28.08 22.77
C ARG A 600 -21.02 -28.34 24.20
N ARG A 601 -22.31 -28.18 24.50
CA ARG A 601 -22.88 -28.51 25.81
C ARG A 601 -22.70 -29.99 26.15
N ALA A 602 -22.94 -30.87 25.18
CA ALA A 602 -22.72 -32.30 25.34
C ALA A 602 -21.24 -32.61 25.60
N ALA A 603 -20.31 -32.05 24.82
CA ALA A 603 -18.88 -32.24 25.01
C ALA A 603 -18.38 -31.77 26.38
N LEU A 604 -18.85 -30.60 26.86
CA LEU A 604 -18.52 -30.08 28.19
C LEU A 604 -19.05 -31.00 29.29
N SER A 605 -20.28 -31.50 29.16
CA SER A 605 -20.84 -32.43 30.15
C SER A 605 -20.06 -33.75 30.25
N VAL A 606 -19.50 -34.23 29.14
CA VAL A 606 -18.62 -35.42 29.12
C VAL A 606 -17.28 -35.11 29.81
N GLN A 607 -16.68 -33.96 29.54
CA GLN A 607 -15.44 -33.53 30.21
C GLN A 607 -15.63 -33.34 31.72
N GLU A 608 -16.78 -32.81 32.16
CA GLU A 608 -17.11 -32.66 33.58
C GLU A 608 -17.32 -34.02 34.26
N GLN A 609 -17.94 -34.99 33.57
CA GLN A 609 -18.09 -36.36 34.07
C GLN A 609 -16.74 -37.08 34.17
N GLU A 610 -15.86 -36.93 33.19
CA GLU A 610 -14.50 -37.48 33.22
C GLU A 610 -13.66 -36.83 34.33
N ALA A 611 -13.70 -35.50 34.47
CA ALA A 611 -13.02 -34.78 35.55
C ALA A 611 -13.55 -35.19 36.94
N GLY A 612 -14.88 -35.32 37.09
CA GLY A 612 -15.54 -35.79 38.31
C GLY A 612 -15.18 -37.23 38.67
N SER A 613 -15.03 -38.10 37.67
CA SER A 613 -14.58 -39.49 37.86
C SER A 613 -13.13 -39.55 38.37
N ILE A 614 -12.25 -38.70 37.85
CA ILE A 614 -10.85 -38.60 38.28
C ILE A 614 -10.75 -38.11 39.74
N THR A 615 -11.54 -37.11 40.13
CA THR A 615 -11.61 -36.65 41.53
C THR A 615 -12.17 -37.73 42.45
N SER A 616 -13.21 -38.46 42.04
CA SER A 616 -13.80 -39.54 42.86
C SER A 616 -12.84 -40.73 43.07
N ILE A 617 -12.02 -41.06 42.06
CA ILE A 617 -10.96 -42.09 42.17
C ILE A 617 -9.83 -41.61 43.09
N SER A 618 -9.54 -40.31 43.10
CA SER A 618 -8.55 -39.72 44.02
C SER A 618 -9.04 -39.71 45.48
N GLU A 619 -10.32 -39.39 45.70
CA GLU A 619 -10.94 -39.39 47.03
C GLU A 619 -11.10 -40.83 47.57
N ALA A 620 -11.50 -41.79 46.73
CA ALA A 620 -11.57 -43.22 47.09
C ALA A 620 -10.20 -43.83 47.43
N ARG A 621 -9.10 -43.28 46.88
CA ARG A 621 -7.73 -43.65 47.27
C ARG A 621 -7.28 -43.01 48.59
N SER A 622 -7.81 -41.84 48.94
CA SER A 622 -7.53 -41.17 50.21
C SER A 622 -8.28 -41.80 51.39
N SER A 623 -9.51 -42.28 51.20
CA SER A 623 -10.33 -42.91 52.24
C SER A 623 -9.96 -44.37 52.54
N ARG A 624 -9.19 -45.04 51.67
CA ARG A 624 -8.59 -46.37 51.94
C ARG A 624 -7.25 -46.30 52.70
N ARG A 625 -6.78 -45.11 53.07
CA ARG A 625 -5.51 -44.88 53.79
C ARG A 625 -5.69 -44.42 55.24
N VAL A 626 -6.91 -44.49 55.79
CA VAL A 626 -7.21 -44.18 57.20
C VAL A 626 -7.50 -45.47 57.95
#